data_AF-A0A7Y5BHG5-F1
#
_entry.id   AF-A0A7Y5BHG5-F1
#
_cell.length_a   1.000
_cell.length_b   1.000
_cell.length_c   1.000
_cell.angle_alpha   90.00
_cell.angle_beta   90.00
_cell.angle_gamma   90.00
#
_symmetry.space_group_name_H-M   'P 1'
#
loop_
_entity.id
_entity.type
_entity.pdbx_description
1 polymer ?
#
loop_
_entity_poly.entity_id
_entity_poly.type
_entity_poly.pdbx_seq_one_letter_code
_entity_poly.pdbx_strand_id
1 'polypeptide(L)' 'DGYTPLHCALLKEDSQDLQTARILLDRGARLDLEDVYNRTVEQMVRQKRYTAAIELIEEYKKKRSPP' A
#
# COMPACT_ATOMS: atom_id res chain seq x y z
N ASP A 1 -12.07 0.42 12.70
CA ASP A 1 -11.02 1.46 12.55
C ASP A 1 -10.73 1.91 11.12
N GLY A 2 -11.61 1.68 10.12
CA GLY A 2 -11.51 2.21 8.73
C GLY A 2 -10.24 1.91 7.91
N TYR A 3 -9.18 1.39 8.53
CA TYR A 3 -7.99 0.91 7.85
C TYR A 3 -8.30 -0.36 7.05
N THR A 4 -7.81 -0.39 5.81
CA THR A 4 -7.76 -1.62 5.04
C THR A 4 -6.61 -2.51 5.53
N PRO A 5 -6.63 -3.83 5.26
CA PRO A 5 -5.50 -4.70 5.56
C PRO A 5 -4.17 -4.18 4.98
N LEU A 6 -4.24 -3.51 3.83
CA LEU A 6 -3.07 -2.94 3.17
C LEU A 6 -2.54 -1.68 3.89
N HIS A 7 -3.41 -0.87 4.50
CA HIS A 7 -2.94 0.22 5.38
C HIS A 7 -2.20 -0.33 6.60
N CYS A 8 -2.72 -1.38 7.23
CA CYS A 8 -2.06 -2.01 8.37
C CYS A 8 -0.69 -2.57 7.99
N ALA A 9 -0.59 -3.23 6.84
CA ALA A 9 0.67 -3.79 6.33
C ALA A 9 1.70 -2.73 5.88
N LEU A 10 1.31 -1.47 5.72
CA LEU A 10 2.21 -0.37 5.34
C LEU A 10 2.29 0.71 6.42
N LEU A 11 1.82 0.40 7.63
CA LEU A 11 1.83 1.32 8.77
C LEU A 11 3.26 1.52 9.32
N LYS A 12 4.13 0.53 9.10
CA LYS A 12 5.54 0.45 9.49
C LYS A 12 6.41 0.06 8.30
N GLU A 13 7.69 0.42 8.38
CA GLU A 13 8.71 0.11 7.37
C GLU A 13 9.52 -1.14 7.78
N ASP A 14 8.83 -2.20 8.20
CA ASP A 14 9.46 -3.47 8.55
C ASP A 14 9.40 -4.45 7.36
N SER A 15 10.45 -5.25 7.17
CA SER A 15 10.56 -6.18 6.03
C SER A 15 9.41 -7.20 5.98
N GLN A 16 8.90 -7.62 7.14
CA GLN A 16 7.77 -8.55 7.24
C GLN A 16 6.44 -7.90 6.80
N ASP A 17 6.27 -6.62 7.12
CA ASP A 17 5.08 -5.85 6.78
C ASP A 17 5.05 -5.56 5.27
N LEU A 18 6.19 -5.23 4.67
CA LEU A 18 6.35 -5.10 3.22
C LEU A 18 6.04 -6.41 2.47
N GLN A 19 6.46 -7.56 2.99
CA GLN A 19 6.15 -8.86 2.37
C GLN A 19 4.65 -9.15 2.44
N THR A 20 4.01 -8.81 3.57
CA THR A 20 2.56 -8.92 3.74
C THR A 20 1.83 -8.01 2.75
N ALA A 21 2.27 -6.76 2.60
CA ALA A 21 1.72 -5.82 1.63
C ALA A 21 1.84 -6.35 0.19
N ARG A 22 2.97 -6.98 -0.17
CA ARG A 22 3.14 -7.61 -1.50
C ARG A 22 2.13 -8.72 -1.76
N ILE A 23 1.88 -9.58 -0.78
CA ILE A 23 0.87 -10.66 -0.90
C ILE A 23 -0.53 -10.06 -1.04
N LEU A 24 -0.86 -9.03 -0.27
CA LEU A 24 -2.16 -8.37 -0.36
C LEU A 24 -2.38 -7.74 -1.75
N LEU A 25 -1.37 -7.05 -2.28
CA LEU A 25 -1.43 -6.51 -3.63
C LEU A 25 -1.57 -7.62 -4.67
N ASP A 26 -0.80 -8.70 -4.59
CA ASP A 26 -0.91 -9.84 -5.49
C ASP A 26 -2.32 -10.45 -5.50
N ARG A 27 -3.02 -10.43 -4.36
CA ARG A 27 -4.42 -10.84 -4.23
C ARG A 27 -5.45 -9.83 -4.71
N GLY A 28 -5.02 -8.73 -5.31
CA GLY A 28 -5.91 -7.71 -5.85
C GLY A 28 -6.40 -6.70 -4.81
N ALA A 29 -5.63 -6.47 -3.73
CA ALA A 29 -5.98 -5.45 -2.75
C ALA A 29 -6.23 -4.09 -3.40
N ARG A 30 -7.29 -3.44 -2.91
CA ARG A 30 -7.74 -2.14 -3.39
C ARG A 30 -6.85 -1.01 -2.86
N LEU A 31 -6.30 -0.23 -3.79
CA LEU A 31 -5.48 0.96 -3.52
C LEU A 31 -6.32 2.25 -3.39
N ASP A 32 -7.56 2.20 -3.87
CA ASP A 32 -8.49 3.32 -3.96
C ASP A 32 -9.33 3.53 -2.70
N LEU A 33 -9.23 2.62 -1.73
CA LEU A 33 -9.90 2.74 -0.45
C LEU A 33 -9.16 3.71 0.46
N GLU A 34 -9.93 4.54 1.15
CA GLU A 34 -9.44 5.52 2.12
C GLU A 34 -9.47 4.96 3.54
N ASP A 35 -8.50 5.36 4.37
CA ASP A 35 -8.49 5.12 5.81
C ASP A 35 -9.43 6.10 6.57
N VAL A 36 -9.45 6.03 7.90
CA VAL A 36 -10.23 6.94 8.77
C VAL A 36 -9.83 8.41 8.67
N TYR A 37 -8.68 8.70 8.08
CA TYR A 37 -8.20 10.06 7.84
C TYR A 37 -8.47 10.51 6.41
N ASN A 38 -9.32 9.79 5.66
CA ASN A 38 -9.61 10.02 4.24
C ASN A 38 -8.33 9.98 3.37
N ARG A 39 -7.38 9.12 3.74
CA ARG A 39 -6.15 8.92 2.95
C ARG A 39 -6.19 7.57 2.28
N THR A 40 -5.85 7.53 1.00
CA THR A 40 -5.52 6.26 0.36
C THR A 40 -4.21 5.72 0.90
N VAL A 41 -3.96 4.43 0.67
CA VAL A 41 -2.71 3.80 1.12
C VAL A 41 -1.48 4.48 0.52
N GLU A 42 -1.59 4.97 -0.72
CA GLU A 42 -0.54 5.71 -1.38
C GLU A 42 -0.26 7.05 -0.69
N GLN A 43 -1.31 7.80 -0.36
CA GLN A 43 -1.18 9.08 0.35
C GLN A 43 -0.54 8.88 1.73
N MET A 44 -0.94 7.83 2.44
CA MET A 44 -0.37 7.49 3.76
C MET A 44 1.13 7.23 3.67
N VAL A 45 1.59 6.37 2.74
CA VAL A 45 3.03 6.04 2.62
C VAL A 45 3.86 7.20 2.09
N ARG A 46 3.28 8.05 1.22
CA ARG A 46 3.92 9.30 0.77
C ARG A 46 4.09 10.29 1.91
N GLN A 47 3.08 10.45 2.76
CA GLN A 47 3.15 11.34 3.92
C GLN A 47 4.20 10.87 4.94
N LYS A 48 4.31 9.55 5.14
CA LYS A 48 5.33 8.92 5.99
C LYS A 48 6.72 8.82 5.36
N ARG A 49 6.84 9.12 4.06
CA ARG A 49 8.07 9.00 3.26
C ARG A 49 8.67 7.58 3.23
N TYR A 50 7.82 6.56 3.28
CA TYR A 50 8.24 5.15 3.20
C TYR A 50 8.55 4.78 1.76
N THR A 51 9.82 4.90 1.37
CA THR A 51 10.27 4.74 -0.02
C THR A 51 10.01 3.34 -0.53
N ALA A 52 10.31 2.30 0.25
CA ALA A 52 10.08 0.91 -0.14
C ALA A 52 8.59 0.62 -0.40
N ALA A 53 7.70 1.19 0.40
CA ALA A 53 6.26 1.03 0.23
C ALA A 53 5.73 1.77 -1.00
N ILE A 54 6.25 2.98 -1.27
CA ILE A 54 5.92 3.76 -2.48
C ILE A 54 6.37 2.99 -3.72
N GLU A 55 7.59 2.49 -3.75
CA GLU A 55 8.13 1.70 -4.87
C GLU A 55 7.29 0.46 -5.14
N LEU A 56 6.90 -0.27 -4.09
CA LEU A 56 6.08 -1.48 -4.19
C LEU A 56 4.68 -1.19 -4.78
N ILE A 57 4.03 -0.09 -4.37
CA ILE A 57 2.74 0.33 -4.93
C ILE A 57 2.89 0.74 -6.40
N GLU A 58 3.91 1.52 -6.74
CA GLU A 58 4.15 1.98 -8.11
C GLU A 58 4.52 0.83 -9.05
N GLU A 59 5.33 -0.13 -8.60
CA GLU A 59 5.63 -1.36 -9.34
C GLU A 59 4.35 -2.15 -9.62
N TYR A 60 3.48 -2.28 -8.62
CA TYR A 60 2.22 -2.98 -8.77
C TYR A 60 1.27 -2.31 -9.77
N LYS A 61 1.16 -0.97 -9.72
CA LYS A 61 0.38 -0.21 -10.70
C LYS A 61 0.91 -0.41 -12.11
N LYS A 62 2.23 -0.31 -12.31
CA LYS A 62 2.88 -0.54 -13.62
C LYS A 62 2.58 -1.94 -14.18
N LYS A 63 2.52 -2.97 -13.33
CA LYS A 63 2.17 -4.34 -13.74
C LYS A 63 0.70 -4.50 -14.13
N ARG A 64 -0.21 -3.70 -13.55
CA ARG A 64 -1.66 -3.79 -13.81
C ARG A 64 -2.18 -2.80 -14.84
N SER A 65 -1.39 -1.78 -15.21
CA SER A 65 -1.63 -0.98 -16.40
C SER A 65 -1.21 -1.79 -17.63
N PRO A 66 -2.12 -2.23 -18.52
CA PRO A 66 -1.71 -2.77 -19.80
C PRO A 66 -1.04 -1.67 -20.64
N PRO A 67 -0.12 -2.03 -21.56
CA PRO A 67 0.48 -1.09 -22.51
C PRO A 67 -0.57 -0.43 -23.42
#